data_AF-A0A2G2MKF9-F1
#
_entry.id   AF-A0A2G2MKF9-F1
#
_cell.length_a   1.000
_cell.length_b   1.000
_cell.length_c   1.000
_cell.angle_alpha   90.00
_cell.angle_beta   90.00
_cell.angle_gamma   90.00
#
_symmetry.space_group_name_H-M   'P 1'
#
loop_
_entity.id
_entity.type
_entity.pdbx_description
1 polymer ?
#
loop_
_entity_poly.entity_id
_entity_poly.type
_entity_poly.pdbx_seq_one_letter_code
_entity_poly.pdbx_strand_id
1 'polypeptide(L)'
;MGSNFIEQLAGKSSAAEYILENPPMKQVVNEHNQVVWQQVPNNDRSVQTLFGHISRVRNNLFHGAKFNGTWYDPDRSRELMKHALIVLMHFKDKVE
;
A
#
# COMPACT_ATOMS: atom_id res chain seq x y z
N MET A 1 17.46 -8.47 12.54
CA MET A 1 16.52 -7.59 11.83
C MET A 1 17.34 -6.50 11.15
N GLY A 2 17.25 -6.31 9.82
CA GLY A 2 17.74 -5.06 9.20
C GLY A 2 18.82 -5.11 8.13
N SER A 3 19.04 -6.21 7.38
CA SER A 3 19.72 -6.10 6.07
C SER A 3 18.67 -5.76 5.01
N ASN A 4 18.56 -4.45 4.80
CA ASN A 4 17.76 -3.64 3.88
C ASN A 4 17.00 -4.42 2.78
N PHE A 5 15.72 -4.76 3.03
CA PHE A 5 14.86 -5.31 1.97
C PHE A 5 14.75 -4.35 0.76
N ILE A 6 14.98 -3.05 1.00
CA ILE A 6 15.08 -2.03 -0.05
C ILE A 6 16.32 -2.27 -0.93
N GLU A 7 17.46 -2.70 -0.37
CA GLU A 7 18.63 -3.11 -1.16
C GLU A 7 18.32 -4.34 -2.01
N GLN A 8 17.51 -5.27 -1.50
CA GLN A 8 17.12 -6.46 -2.28
C GLN A 8 16.35 -6.11 -3.55
N LEU A 9 15.58 -5.01 -3.52
CA LEU A 9 14.88 -4.48 -4.70
C LEU A 9 15.84 -3.89 -5.76
N ALA A 10 17.11 -3.65 -5.41
CA ALA A 10 18.13 -3.06 -6.28
C ALA A 10 17.59 -1.80 -6.99
N GLY A 11 17.68 -1.71 -8.32
CA GLY A 11 17.15 -0.59 -9.12
C GLY A 11 15.62 -0.37 -9.06
N LYS A 12 14.89 -1.12 -8.22
CA LYS A 12 13.45 -0.97 -7.98
C LYS A 12 13.12 -0.44 -6.58
N SER A 13 14.13 0.00 -5.80
CA SER A 13 13.95 0.54 -4.45
C SER A 13 12.94 1.68 -4.37
N SER A 14 12.94 2.57 -5.38
CA SER A 14 12.03 3.71 -5.49
C SER A 14 10.55 3.32 -5.45
N ALA A 15 10.20 2.08 -5.84
CA ALA A 15 8.82 1.61 -5.74
C ALA A 15 8.40 1.30 -4.30
N ALA A 16 9.29 0.72 -3.50
CA ALA A 16 9.02 0.55 -2.07
C ALA A 16 9.00 1.89 -1.34
N GLU A 17 9.94 2.79 -1.67
CA GLU A 17 10.02 4.14 -1.11
C GLU A 17 8.73 4.92 -1.38
N TYR A 18 8.24 4.90 -2.62
CA TYR A 18 6.98 5.56 -2.99
C TYR A 18 5.80 5.12 -2.13
N ILE A 19 5.63 3.81 -1.91
CA ILE A 19 4.53 3.27 -1.09
C ILE A 19 4.68 3.69 0.37
N LEU A 20 5.91 3.70 0.90
CA LEU A 20 6.17 4.12 2.27
C LEU A 20 6.00 5.66 2.43
N GLU A 21 6.30 6.45 1.41
CA GLU A 21 6.11 7.91 1.48
C GLU A 21 4.65 8.30 1.27
N ASN A 22 3.89 7.46 0.56
CA ASN A 22 2.50 7.72 0.19
C ASN A 22 1.57 6.58 0.62
N PRO A 23 1.56 6.15 1.91
CA PRO A 23 0.87 4.93 2.32
C PRO A 23 -0.63 4.96 1.98
N PRO A 24 -1.23 3.83 1.57
CA PRO A 24 -2.66 3.78 1.28
C PRO A 24 -3.48 4.10 2.53
N MET A 25 -4.58 4.83 2.36
CA MET A 25 -5.55 4.99 3.45
C MET A 25 -6.28 3.68 3.74
N LYS A 26 -6.85 3.59 4.94
CA LYS A 26 -7.70 2.47 5.34
C LYS A 26 -9.14 2.94 5.50
N GLN A 27 -10.09 2.09 5.12
CA GLN A 27 -11.49 2.26 5.50
C GLN A 27 -11.68 1.82 6.96
N VAL A 28 -12.38 2.63 7.73
CA VAL A 28 -12.80 2.34 9.12
C VAL A 28 -14.25 2.77 9.30
N VAL A 29 -14.91 2.22 10.32
CA VAL A 29 -16.24 2.67 10.75
C VAL A 29 -16.04 3.68 11.88
N ASN A 30 -16.60 4.89 11.74
CA ASN A 30 -16.54 5.90 12.80
C ASN A 30 -17.61 5.65 13.88
N GLU A 31 -17.62 6.48 14.91
CA GLU A 31 -18.56 6.41 16.05
C GLU A 31 -20.04 6.58 15.62
N HIS A 32 -20.29 7.13 14.43
CA HIS A 32 -21.62 7.31 13.85
C HIS A 32 -22.01 6.19 12.87
N ASN A 33 -21.31 5.05 12.88
CA ASN A 33 -21.51 3.92 11.97
C ASN A 33 -21.33 4.26 10.48
N GLN A 34 -20.53 5.27 10.16
CA GLN A 34 -20.21 5.67 8.79
C GLN A 34 -18.85 5.12 8.37
N VAL A 35 -18.75 4.66 7.12
CA VAL A 35 -17.48 4.27 6.53
C VAL A 35 -16.68 5.53 6.16
N VAL A 36 -15.55 5.71 6.81
CA VAL A 36 -14.64 6.85 6.60
C VAL A 36 -13.24 6.37 6.26
N TRP A 37 -12.46 7.25 5.64
CA TRP A 37 -11.06 6.98 5.30
C TRP A 37 -10.14 7.57 6.37
N GLN A 38 -9.20 6.75 6.83
CA GLN A 38 -8.20 7.15 7.82
C GLN A 38 -6.79 6.95 7.26
N GLN A 39 -5.89 7.87 7.61
CA GLN A 39 -4.46 7.69 7.38
C GLN A 39 -3.94 6.47 8.14
N VAL A 40 -3.01 5.76 7.53
CA VAL A 40 -2.32 4.63 8.18
C VAL A 40 -0.98 5.15 8.69
N PRO A 41 -0.65 4.95 9.98
CA PRO A 41 0.67 5.27 10.49
C PRO A 41 1.75 4.55 9.67
N ASN A 42 2.80 5.28 9.29
CA ASN A 42 3.94 4.72 8.55
C ASN A 42 5.28 5.13 9.18
N ASN A 43 5.32 5.15 10.50
CA ASN A 43 6.52 5.44 11.29
C ASN A 43 7.54 4.28 11.25
N ASP A 44 7.08 3.05 11.03
CA ASP A 44 7.96 1.89 10.83
C ASP A 44 8.14 1.58 9.34
N ARG A 45 9.35 1.77 8.80
CA ARG A 45 9.71 1.46 7.41
C ARG A 45 10.19 0.01 7.24
N SER A 46 9.52 -0.94 7.89
CA SER A 46 9.84 -2.37 7.80
C SER A 46 9.22 -3.05 6.58
N VAL A 47 9.70 -4.26 6.25
CA VAL A 47 9.12 -5.09 5.18
C VAL A 47 7.68 -5.47 5.49
N GLN A 48 7.37 -5.71 6.77
CA GLN A 48 6.01 -6.00 7.24
C GLN A 48 5.08 -4.83 6.94
N THR A 49 5.52 -3.59 7.21
CA THR A 49 4.76 -2.40 6.89
C THR A 49 4.53 -2.25 5.39
N LEU A 50 5.56 -2.44 4.57
CA LEU A 50 5.44 -2.37 3.10
C LEU A 50 4.39 -3.37 2.56
N PHE A 51 4.50 -4.65 2.93
CA PHE A 51 3.55 -5.67 2.46
C PHE A 51 2.15 -5.51 3.06
N GLY A 52 2.06 -4.95 4.28
CA GLY A 52 0.80 -4.50 4.87
C GLY A 52 0.12 -3.42 4.03
N HIS A 53 0.88 -2.44 3.53
CA HIS A 53 0.38 -1.43 2.60
C HIS A 53 -0.02 -2.02 1.26
N ILE A 54 0.78 -2.90 0.65
CA ILE A 54 0.43 -3.57 -0.61
C ILE A 54 -0.90 -4.33 -0.50
N SER A 55 -1.09 -5.05 0.61
CA SER A 55 -2.35 -5.76 0.89
C SER A 55 -3.54 -4.79 0.98
N ARG A 56 -3.32 -3.61 1.56
CA ARG A 56 -4.32 -2.56 1.67
C ARG A 56 -4.63 -1.89 0.33
N VAL A 57 -3.65 -1.69 -0.55
CA VAL A 57 -3.88 -1.25 -1.93
C VAL A 57 -4.84 -2.21 -2.64
N ARG A 58 -4.59 -3.53 -2.55
CA ARG A 58 -5.47 -4.56 -3.11
C ARG A 58 -6.89 -4.47 -2.54
N ASN A 59 -7.03 -4.28 -1.22
CA ASN A 59 -8.34 -4.17 -0.58
C ASN A 59 -9.09 -2.90 -1.01
N ASN A 60 -8.37 -1.79 -1.13
CA ASN A 60 -8.95 -0.52 -1.59
C ASN A 60 -9.44 -0.62 -3.04
N LEU A 61 -8.76 -1.37 -3.92
CA LEU A 61 -9.25 -1.59 -5.28
C LEU A 61 -10.53 -2.44 -5.31
N PHE A 62 -10.67 -3.42 -4.41
CA PHE A 62 -11.84 -4.29 -4.37
C PHE A 62 -13.07 -3.65 -3.68
N HIS A 63 -12.84 -2.84 -2.64
CA HIS A 63 -13.90 -2.26 -1.80
C HIS A 63 -14.08 -0.74 -1.95
N GLY A 64 -13.07 -0.01 -2.44
CA GLY A 64 -13.00 1.46 -2.41
C GLY A 64 -14.08 2.18 -3.21
N ALA A 65 -14.56 1.58 -4.29
CA ALA A 65 -15.63 2.15 -5.12
C ALA A 65 -17.05 1.69 -4.73
N LYS A 66 -17.19 0.74 -3.80
CA LYS A 66 -18.48 0.14 -3.47
C LYS A 66 -19.32 0.95 -2.48
N PHE A 67 -18.74 1.96 -1.84
CA PHE A 67 -19.39 2.67 -0.74
C PHE A 67 -19.40 4.19 -0.97
N ASN A 68 -20.51 4.68 -1.52
CA ASN A 68 -21.05 6.05 -1.39
C ASN A 68 -20.08 7.24 -1.47
N GLY A 69 -19.16 7.26 -2.45
CA GLY A 69 -18.53 8.51 -2.91
C GLY A 69 -17.68 9.26 -1.87
N THR A 70 -17.25 8.62 -0.79
CA THR A 70 -16.57 9.32 0.33
C THR A 70 -15.13 9.70 0.03
N TRP A 71 -14.44 8.96 -0.85
CA TRP A 71 -13.14 9.33 -1.37
C TRP A 71 -12.76 8.39 -2.53
N TYR A 72 -12.52 8.94 -3.72
CA TYR A 72 -11.95 8.20 -4.86
C TYR A 72 -10.89 9.07 -5.53
N ASP A 73 -9.64 8.65 -5.40
CA ASP A 73 -8.49 9.25 -6.09
C ASP A 73 -7.93 8.20 -7.08
N PRO A 74 -8.38 8.23 -8.35
CA PRO A 74 -7.99 7.24 -9.35
C PRO A 74 -6.50 7.29 -9.66
N ASP A 75 -5.90 8.47 -9.66
CA ASP A 75 -4.49 8.67 -10.02
C ASP A 75 -3.59 8.16 -8.91
N ARG A 76 -3.88 8.50 -7.64
CA ARG A 76 -3.17 7.92 -6.49
C ARG A 76 -3.32 6.40 -6.44
N SER A 77 -4.52 5.88 -6.70
CA SER A 77 -4.77 4.45 -6.73
C SER A 77 -3.96 3.74 -7.82
N ARG A 78 -3.83 4.38 -9.00
CA ARG A 78 -3.04 3.86 -10.12
C ARG A 78 -1.55 3.80 -9.78
N GLU A 79 -0.98 4.88 -9.22
CA GLU A 79 0.44 4.89 -8.84
C GLU A 79 0.74 3.89 -7.73
N LEU A 80 -0.11 3.82 -6.69
CA LEU A 80 0.05 2.82 -5.63
C LEU A 80 0.01 1.39 -6.16
N MET A 81 -0.93 1.09 -7.07
CA MET A 81 -1.04 -0.22 -7.70
C MET A 81 0.19 -0.54 -8.56
N LYS A 82 0.66 0.41 -9.37
CA LYS A 82 1.86 0.27 -10.21
C LYS A 82 3.09 -0.05 -9.37
N HIS A 83 3.34 0.71 -8.31
CA HIS A 83 4.48 0.49 -7.42
C HIS A 83 4.35 -0.83 -6.64
N ALA A 84 3.14 -1.20 -6.20
CA ALA A 84 2.89 -2.47 -5.54
C ALA A 84 3.20 -3.67 -6.47
N LEU A 85 2.79 -3.60 -7.73
CA LEU A 85 3.09 -4.64 -8.73
C LEU A 85 4.59 -4.75 -9.00
N ILE A 86 5.33 -3.64 -9.07
CA ILE A 86 6.80 -3.66 -9.24
C ILE A 86 7.46 -4.44 -8.10
N VAL A 87 7.05 -4.19 -6.85
CA VAL A 87 7.58 -4.91 -5.67
C VAL A 87 7.20 -6.39 -5.73
N LEU A 88 5.92 -6.71 -5.95
CA LEU A 88 5.45 -8.11 -6.00
C LEU A 88 6.14 -8.91 -7.11
N MET A 89 6.27 -8.34 -8.31
CA MET A 89 6.91 -9.00 -9.44
C MET A 89 8.41 -9.23 -9.21
N HIS A 90 9.08 -8.35 -8.47
CA HIS A 90 10.48 -8.56 -8.10
C HIS A 90 10.68 -9.80 -7.20
N PHE A 91 9.73 -10.08 -6.31
CA PHE A 91 9.80 -11.20 -5.37
C PHE A 91 9.07 -12.45 -5.85
N LYS A 92 8.29 -12.37 -6.94
CA LYS A 92 7.51 -13.49 -7.48
C LYS A 92 8.35 -14.74 -7.72
N ASP A 93 9.54 -14.58 -8.30
CA ASP A 93 10.40 -15.70 -8.70
C ASP A 93 11.43 -16.06 -7.61
N LYS A 94 11.31 -15.47 -6.41
CA LYS A 94 12.22 -15.69 -5.27
C LYS A 94 11.60 -16.55 -4.16
N VAL A 95 10.39 -17.05 -4.37
CA VAL A 95 9.70 -17.98 -3.47
C VAL A 95 9.90 -19.39 -4.04
N GLU A 96 11.04 -20.01 -3.71
CA GLU A 96 11.26 -21.46 -3.83
C GLU A 96 10.99 -22.14 -2.48
#